data_AF-A0A4Y2TR85-F1
#
_entry.id   AF-A0A4Y2TR85-F1
#
_cell.length_a   1.000
_cell.length_b   1.000
_cell.length_c   1.000
_cell.angle_alpha   90.00
_cell.angle_beta   90.00
_cell.angle_gamma   90.00
#
_symmetry.space_group_name_H-M   'P 1'
#
loop_
_entity.id
_entity.type
_entity.pdbx_description
1 polymer ?
#
loop_
_entity_poly.entity_id
_entity_poly.type
_entity_poly.pdbx_seq_one_letter_code
_entity_poly.pdbx_strand_id
1 'polypeptide(L)'
;MVESLPYGGFEWISADVTLDWIQSILQDSSEDYIFEVDLKYPEELHDLHNDYPLAPEKMDIKFEDFSEFSNSVLNGMKYTPSTKLVPNLKDKKNYITYYKNPQFYLKHGLKLEKVHKILKFQQKPWLKKYIMFNTEQRKNSKSAFEKDFFKLMNNSVYGKTMENIRNRVDVQLVNDEKKAQKLVAAPTFKRFKIFDNELVGVEHVKKCLTLDKPIYVGFVILELSKLIMYNFHYNF
;
A
#
# COMPACT_ATOMS: atom_id res chain seq x y z
N MET A 1 0.10 4.25 -13.38
CA MET A 1 1.55 4.19 -13.72
C MET A 1 1.94 5.03 -14.94
N VAL A 2 1.00 5.49 -15.77
CA VAL A 2 1.31 6.40 -16.90
C VAL A 2 1.32 7.88 -16.50
N GLU A 3 0.77 8.20 -15.33
CA GLU A 3 0.84 9.53 -14.72
C GLU A 3 2.23 9.85 -14.16
N SER A 4 2.40 11.11 -13.72
CA SER A 4 3.59 11.55 -13.02
C SER A 4 3.77 10.78 -11.72
N LEU A 5 5.01 10.35 -11.47
CA LEU A 5 5.38 9.58 -10.30
C LEU A 5 6.59 10.23 -9.63
N PRO A 6 6.68 10.15 -8.28
CA PRO A 6 7.84 10.63 -7.54
C PRO A 6 9.14 10.02 -8.06
N TYR A 7 10.22 10.80 -8.12
CA TYR A 7 11.54 10.29 -8.46
C TYR A 7 12.68 10.81 -7.56
N GLY A 8 12.47 11.88 -6.79
CA GLY A 8 13.53 12.46 -5.95
C GLY A 8 13.12 13.80 -5.33
N GLY A 9 14.10 14.51 -4.76
CA GLY A 9 13.89 15.83 -4.16
C GLY A 9 12.97 15.83 -2.95
N PHE A 10 13.04 14.79 -2.12
CA PHE A 10 12.19 14.66 -0.94
C PHE A 10 12.59 15.66 0.15
N GLU A 11 11.63 16.44 0.62
CA GLU A 11 11.83 17.47 1.63
C GLU A 11 10.61 17.55 2.56
N TRP A 12 10.85 17.62 3.86
CA TRP A 12 9.80 17.94 4.83
C TRP A 12 9.58 19.45 4.84
N ILE A 13 8.33 19.88 4.71
CA ILE A 13 7.97 21.30 4.75
C ILE A 13 7.03 21.59 5.93
N SER A 14 6.80 22.87 6.21
CA SER A 14 5.89 23.30 7.28
C SER A 14 4.49 22.71 7.09
N ALA A 15 3.91 22.21 8.17
CA ALA A 15 2.53 21.71 8.20
C ALA A 15 1.50 22.82 8.51
N ASP A 16 1.95 24.06 8.71
CA ASP A 16 1.07 25.23 8.86
C ASP A 16 0.57 25.68 7.49
N VAL A 17 -0.42 24.94 6.98
CA VAL A 17 -1.04 25.17 5.67
C VAL A 17 -2.55 25.29 5.80
N THR A 18 -3.15 26.11 4.95
CA THR A 18 -4.60 26.29 4.91
C THR A 18 -5.27 25.24 4.04
N LEU A 19 -6.57 25.04 4.26
CA LEU A 19 -7.43 24.25 3.37
C LEU A 19 -7.38 24.77 1.93
N ASP A 20 -7.44 26.08 1.76
CA ASP A 20 -7.34 26.74 0.46
C ASP A 20 -6.02 26.43 -0.23
N TRP A 21 -4.91 26.38 0.52
CA TRP A 21 -3.62 26.00 -0.03
C TRP A 21 -3.66 24.57 -0.60
N ILE A 22 -4.20 23.60 0.15
CA ILE A 22 -4.32 22.20 -0.30
C ILE A 22 -5.18 22.13 -1.57
N GLN A 23 -6.29 22.87 -1.63
CA GLN A 23 -7.15 22.92 -2.81
C GLN A 23 -6.51 23.64 -4.00
N SER A 24 -5.58 24.57 -3.76
CA SER A 24 -4.89 25.33 -4.82
C SER A 24 -3.75 24.58 -5.51
N ILE A 25 -3.33 23.42 -4.97
CA ILE A 25 -2.24 22.62 -5.56
C ILE A 25 -2.64 22.18 -6.99
N LEU A 26 -1.83 22.60 -7.95
CA LEU A 26 -2.03 22.33 -9.38
C LEU A 26 -1.68 20.88 -9.75
N GLN A 27 -2.46 20.30 -10.66
CA GLN A 27 -2.32 18.89 -11.05
C GLN A 27 -1.07 18.58 -11.89
N ASP A 28 -0.56 19.56 -12.64
CA ASP A 28 0.56 19.41 -13.59
C ASP A 28 1.86 20.08 -13.10
N SER A 29 2.03 20.15 -11.78
CA SER A 29 3.24 20.67 -11.16
C SER A 29 4.42 19.68 -11.30
N SER A 30 5.65 20.21 -11.39
CA SER A 30 6.88 19.40 -11.28
C SER A 30 7.13 18.86 -9.87
N GLU A 31 6.41 19.41 -8.88
CA GLU A 31 6.51 19.08 -7.46
C GLU A 31 5.14 18.79 -6.87
N ASP A 32 5.08 17.79 -5.99
CA ASP A 32 3.86 17.28 -5.37
C ASP A 32 4.08 16.95 -3.89
N TYR A 33 2.99 16.56 -3.22
CA TYR A 33 2.96 16.41 -1.77
C TYR A 33 2.31 15.10 -1.32
N ILE A 34 2.86 14.52 -0.26
CA ILE A 34 2.23 13.51 0.58
C ILE A 34 1.93 14.15 1.93
N PHE A 35 0.72 13.90 2.41
CA PHE A 35 0.17 14.47 3.63
C PHE A 35 -0.01 13.40 4.68
N GLU A 36 0.20 13.76 5.95
CA GLU A 36 -0.27 13.02 7.12
C GLU A 36 -1.34 13.90 7.79
N VAL A 37 -2.61 13.47 7.77
CA VAL A 37 -3.77 14.30 8.14
C VAL A 37 -4.75 13.60 9.05
N ASP A 38 -5.51 14.39 9.80
CA ASP A 38 -6.75 13.94 10.44
C ASP A 38 -7.95 14.39 9.59
N LEU A 39 -8.85 13.45 9.30
CA LEU A 39 -10.06 13.71 8.53
C LEU A 39 -11.27 13.28 9.36
N LYS A 40 -12.20 14.20 9.56
CA LYS A 40 -13.51 13.89 10.12
C LYS A 40 -14.43 13.36 9.03
N TYR A 41 -15.13 12.27 9.35
CA TYR A 41 -16.14 11.65 8.52
C TYR A 41 -17.51 12.03 9.06
N PRO A 42 -18.22 12.98 8.44
CA PRO A 42 -19.49 13.43 8.96
C PRO A 42 -20.58 12.35 8.83
N GLU A 43 -21.42 12.20 9.86
CA GLU A 43 -22.51 11.21 9.89
C GLU A 43 -23.51 11.42 8.74
N GLU A 44 -23.70 12.68 8.31
CA GLU A 44 -24.57 13.01 7.18
C GLU A 44 -24.15 12.36 5.85
N LEU A 45 -22.90 11.86 5.74
CA LEU A 45 -22.39 11.18 4.55
C LEU A 45 -22.50 9.66 4.63
N HIS A 46 -22.89 9.10 5.77
CA HIS A 46 -22.81 7.65 6.00
C HIS A 46 -23.69 6.87 5.03
N ASP A 47 -24.93 7.31 4.82
CA ASP A 47 -25.85 6.66 3.88
C ASP A 47 -25.32 6.75 2.44
N LEU A 48 -24.81 7.92 2.04
CA LEU A 48 -24.30 8.16 0.69
C LEU A 48 -23.02 7.34 0.39
N HIS A 49 -22.15 7.19 1.38
CA HIS A 49 -20.85 6.55 1.22
C HIS A 49 -20.82 5.09 1.70
N ASN A 50 -21.95 4.52 2.12
CA ASN A 50 -22.02 3.19 2.73
C ASN A 50 -21.46 2.09 1.82
N ASP A 51 -21.71 2.18 0.52
CA ASP A 51 -21.28 1.18 -0.45
C ASP A 51 -19.78 1.26 -0.77
N TYR A 52 -19.19 2.46 -0.73
CA TYR A 52 -17.77 2.64 -1.05
C TYR A 52 -17.05 3.73 -0.24
N PRO A 53 -16.87 3.52 1.09
CA PRO A 53 -16.26 4.51 1.97
C PRO A 53 -14.90 5.04 1.50
N LEU A 54 -14.72 6.36 1.61
CA LEU A 54 -13.46 7.05 1.36
C LEU A 54 -12.38 6.75 2.42
N ALA A 55 -11.12 6.85 2.01
CA ALA A 55 -9.93 6.72 2.88
C ALA A 55 -9.87 5.41 3.71
N PRO A 56 -9.78 4.23 3.06
CA PRO A 56 -9.71 2.96 3.76
C PRO A 56 -8.41 2.82 4.57
N GLU A 57 -8.52 2.20 5.74
CA GLU A 57 -7.42 2.06 6.69
C GLU A 57 -7.09 0.60 6.96
N LYS A 58 -5.82 0.34 7.28
CA LYS A 58 -5.38 -0.97 7.74
C LYS A 58 -5.72 -1.09 9.22
N MET A 59 -6.65 -1.96 9.58
CA MET A 59 -7.10 -2.15 10.96
C MET A 59 -7.25 -3.63 11.32
N ASP A 60 -7.10 -3.92 12.61
CA ASP A 60 -7.40 -5.23 13.17
C ASP A 60 -8.90 -5.34 13.37
N ILE A 61 -9.53 -6.31 12.70
CA ILE A 61 -10.96 -6.57 12.87
C ILE A 61 -11.15 -7.31 14.17
N LYS A 62 -11.80 -6.72 15.17
CA LYS A 62 -12.14 -7.38 16.44
C LYS A 62 -13.45 -8.14 16.30
N PHE A 63 -13.68 -9.09 17.20
CA PHE A 63 -14.96 -9.80 17.28
C PHE A 63 -16.14 -8.83 17.51
N GLU A 64 -15.91 -7.75 18.27
CA GLU A 64 -16.89 -6.69 18.53
C GLU A 64 -17.28 -5.89 17.26
N ASP A 65 -16.44 -5.89 16.22
CA ASP A 65 -16.75 -5.21 14.96
C ASP A 65 -17.67 -6.05 14.05
N PHE A 66 -18.06 -7.27 14.46
CA PHE A 66 -18.88 -8.15 13.64
C PHE A 66 -20.35 -7.74 13.65
N SER A 67 -20.94 -7.69 12.46
CA SER A 67 -22.39 -7.60 12.30
C SER A 67 -23.09 -8.85 12.87
N GLU A 68 -24.37 -8.73 13.19
CA GLU A 68 -25.20 -9.87 13.61
C GLU A 68 -25.14 -11.03 12.60
N PHE A 69 -25.13 -10.71 11.31
CA PHE A 69 -24.94 -11.69 10.24
C PHE A 69 -23.57 -12.37 10.30
N SER A 70 -22.48 -11.60 10.48
CA SER A 70 -21.13 -12.18 10.61
C SER A 70 -21.04 -13.10 11.83
N ASN A 71 -21.68 -12.71 12.94
CA ASN A 71 -21.76 -13.51 14.16
C ASN A 71 -22.56 -14.81 13.95
N SER A 72 -23.68 -14.76 13.24
CA SER A 72 -24.49 -15.96 12.96
C SER A 72 -23.78 -16.93 12.01
N VAL A 73 -23.03 -16.43 11.03
CA VAL A 73 -22.21 -17.25 10.13
C VAL A 73 -21.04 -17.91 10.86
N LEU A 74 -20.45 -17.22 11.85
CA LEU A 74 -19.33 -17.77 12.60
C LEU A 74 -19.71 -19.12 13.24
N ASN A 75 -20.93 -19.28 13.76
CA ASN A 75 -21.54 -20.56 14.18
C ASN A 75 -20.57 -21.57 14.86
N GLY A 76 -19.76 -21.11 15.82
CA GLY A 76 -18.80 -21.95 16.54
C GLY A 76 -17.43 -22.15 15.86
N MET A 77 -17.19 -21.57 14.69
CA MET A 77 -15.89 -21.50 14.05
C MET A 77 -14.94 -20.61 14.87
N LYS A 78 -13.67 -21.02 14.93
CA LYS A 78 -12.63 -20.27 15.62
C LYS A 78 -12.34 -18.96 14.88
N TYR A 79 -12.70 -17.84 15.49
CA TYR A 79 -12.23 -16.54 15.06
C TYR A 79 -10.70 -16.44 15.18
N THR A 80 -10.06 -15.99 14.10
CA THR A 80 -8.63 -15.69 14.07
C THR A 80 -8.46 -14.20 13.78
N PRO A 81 -7.90 -13.41 14.72
CA PRO A 81 -7.61 -12.00 14.49
C PRO A 81 -6.80 -11.82 13.21
N SER A 82 -7.20 -10.86 12.39
CA SER A 82 -6.46 -10.53 11.19
C SER A 82 -6.55 -9.05 10.88
N THR A 83 -5.42 -8.49 10.49
CA THR A 83 -5.36 -7.12 9.99
C THR A 83 -5.82 -7.08 8.54
N LYS A 84 -6.78 -6.23 8.23
CA LYS A 84 -7.36 -6.05 6.89
C LYS A 84 -7.29 -4.59 6.49
N LEU A 85 -7.34 -4.34 5.18
CA LEU A 85 -7.63 -3.00 4.66
C LEU A 85 -9.16 -2.87 4.62
N VAL A 86 -9.69 -1.89 5.33
CA VAL A 86 -11.13 -1.79 5.59
C VAL A 86 -11.64 -0.41 5.14
N PRO A 87 -12.53 -0.36 4.13
CA PRO A 87 -13.30 0.85 3.89
C PRO A 87 -14.30 1.00 5.03
N ASN A 88 -14.22 2.11 5.76
CA ASN A 88 -15.06 2.36 6.92
C ASN A 88 -15.38 3.85 7.03
N LEU A 89 -16.51 4.15 7.68
CA LEU A 89 -17.05 5.51 7.85
C LEU A 89 -16.54 6.20 9.14
N LYS A 90 -15.50 5.67 9.81
CA LYS A 90 -14.94 6.30 11.02
C LYS A 90 -14.06 7.50 10.66
N ASP A 91 -13.83 8.39 11.61
CA ASP A 91 -12.80 9.43 11.50
C ASP A 91 -11.41 8.83 11.23
N LYS A 92 -10.60 9.53 10.44
CA LYS A 92 -9.24 9.11 10.07
C LYS A 92 -8.24 9.92 10.89
N LYS A 93 -7.26 9.23 11.48
CA LYS A 93 -6.22 9.85 12.30
C LYS A 93 -4.83 9.50 11.79
N ASN A 94 -3.96 10.50 11.66
CA ASN A 94 -2.62 10.36 11.08
C ASN A 94 -2.63 9.63 9.72
N TYR A 95 -3.65 9.89 8.90
CA TYR A 95 -3.86 9.23 7.63
C TYR A 95 -2.87 9.75 6.58
N ILE A 96 -2.10 8.83 5.99
CA ILE A 96 -1.09 9.18 4.98
C ILE A 96 -1.71 9.11 3.59
N THR A 97 -1.66 10.21 2.84
CA THR A 97 -2.33 10.31 1.54
C THR A 97 -1.61 11.22 0.55
N TYR A 98 -1.75 10.93 -0.75
CA TYR A 98 -1.19 11.74 -1.84
C TYR A 98 -2.12 12.91 -2.18
N TYR A 99 -1.62 14.13 -2.41
CA TYR A 99 -2.41 15.39 -2.43
C TYR A 99 -3.72 15.38 -3.24
N LYS A 100 -3.82 14.63 -4.36
CA LYS A 100 -5.05 14.55 -5.15
C LYS A 100 -6.20 13.90 -4.36
N ASN A 101 -5.87 12.98 -3.46
CA ASN A 101 -6.83 12.24 -2.64
C ASN A 101 -7.50 13.13 -1.57
N PRO A 102 -6.81 13.92 -0.71
CA PRO A 102 -7.47 14.83 0.20
C PRO A 102 -8.26 15.91 -0.54
N GLN A 103 -7.79 16.43 -1.67
CA GLN A 103 -8.61 17.32 -2.51
C GLN A 103 -9.94 16.67 -2.90
N PHE A 104 -9.90 15.41 -3.32
CA PHE A 104 -11.11 14.63 -3.62
C PHE A 104 -11.99 14.41 -2.39
N TYR A 105 -11.41 13.99 -1.26
CA TYR A 105 -12.15 13.72 -0.03
C TYR A 105 -12.89 14.96 0.47
N LEU A 106 -12.21 16.11 0.47
CA LEU A 106 -12.80 17.40 0.88
C LEU A 106 -13.94 17.82 -0.06
N LYS A 107 -13.77 17.62 -1.37
CA LYS A 107 -14.82 17.88 -2.36
C LYS A 107 -16.07 17.01 -2.12
N HIS A 108 -15.90 15.80 -1.57
CA HIS A 108 -16.99 14.88 -1.24
C HIS A 108 -17.40 14.92 0.23
N GLY A 109 -17.10 16.03 0.93
CA GLY A 109 -17.69 16.33 2.24
C GLY A 109 -16.91 15.88 3.46
N LEU A 110 -15.80 15.14 3.32
CA LEU A 110 -14.91 14.91 4.47
C LEU A 110 -14.34 16.26 4.95
N LYS A 111 -14.08 16.38 6.24
CA LYS A 111 -13.61 17.64 6.86
C LYS A 111 -12.17 17.45 7.33
N LEU A 112 -11.25 18.31 6.90
CA LEU A 112 -9.88 18.30 7.42
C LEU A 112 -9.89 18.85 8.84
N GLU A 113 -9.37 18.08 9.79
CA GLU A 113 -9.20 18.55 11.18
C GLU A 113 -7.79 19.06 11.42
N LYS A 114 -6.78 18.37 10.87
CA LYS A 114 -5.38 18.70 11.11
C LYS A 114 -4.45 18.19 10.01
N VAL A 115 -3.41 18.96 9.71
CA VAL A 115 -2.23 18.51 8.95
C VAL A 115 -1.08 18.32 9.94
N HIS A 116 -0.51 17.12 10.00
CA HIS A 116 0.60 16.82 10.91
C HIS A 116 1.96 16.96 10.22
N LYS A 117 2.07 16.44 8.99
CA LYS A 117 3.31 16.48 8.22
C LYS A 117 3.01 16.59 6.73
N ILE A 118 3.93 17.23 6.01
CA ILE A 118 3.89 17.34 4.56
C ILE A 118 5.27 16.97 4.01
N LEU A 119 5.28 15.98 3.13
CA LEU A 119 6.47 15.54 2.39
C LEU A 119 6.34 16.03 0.95
N LYS A 120 7.16 17.00 0.57
CA LYS A 120 7.30 17.51 -0.79
C LYS A 120 8.25 16.60 -1.59
N PHE A 121 8.00 16.43 -2.88
CA PHE A 121 8.90 15.70 -3.79
C PHE A 121 8.75 16.15 -5.24
N GLN A 122 9.74 15.82 -6.05
CA GLN A 122 9.72 16.01 -7.51
C GLN A 122 9.08 14.81 -8.21
N GLN A 123 8.30 15.08 -9.25
CA GLN A 123 7.63 14.06 -10.05
C GLN A 123 7.80 14.30 -11.55
N LYS A 124 7.64 13.21 -12.32
CA LYS A 124 7.53 13.25 -13.78
C LYS A 124 6.96 11.93 -14.28
N PRO A 125 6.41 11.84 -15.51
CA PRO A 125 5.88 10.59 -16.06
C PRO A 125 6.99 9.66 -16.57
N TRP A 126 8.01 9.38 -15.75
CA TRP A 126 9.21 8.63 -16.16
C TRP A 126 8.92 7.18 -16.54
N LEU A 127 7.87 6.57 -15.96
CA LEU A 127 7.49 5.19 -16.26
C LEU A 127 6.54 5.07 -17.47
N LYS A 128 5.97 6.18 -17.94
CA LYS A 128 4.92 6.21 -18.97
C LYS A 128 5.32 5.49 -20.25
N LYS A 129 6.52 5.77 -20.77
CA LYS A 129 7.02 5.16 -22.03
C LYS A 129 7.05 3.63 -21.94
N TYR A 130 7.55 3.10 -20.82
CA TYR A 130 7.64 1.64 -20.59
C TYR A 130 6.25 0.99 -20.48
N ILE A 131 5.33 1.60 -19.72
CA ILE A 131 3.98 1.06 -19.54
C ILE A 131 3.18 1.09 -20.85
N MET A 132 3.30 2.19 -21.61
CA MET A 132 2.65 2.31 -22.91
C MET A 132 3.19 1.27 -23.89
N PHE A 133 4.51 1.08 -23.95
CA PHE A 133 5.11 0.05 -24.77
C PHE A 133 4.53 -1.34 -24.46
N ASN A 134 4.55 -1.77 -23.20
CA ASN A 134 4.00 -3.08 -22.81
C ASN A 134 2.49 -3.18 -23.09
N THR A 135 1.75 -2.09 -22.95
CA THR A 135 0.31 -2.06 -23.22
C THR A 135 0.02 -2.28 -24.71
N GLU A 136 0.77 -1.60 -25.59
CA GLU A 136 0.66 -1.80 -27.04
C GLU A 136 1.09 -3.21 -27.45
N GLN A 137 2.20 -3.71 -26.90
CA GLN A 137 2.65 -5.08 -27.18
C GLN A 137 1.62 -6.11 -26.72
N ARG A 138 0.99 -5.92 -25.55
CA ARG A 138 -0.10 -6.76 -25.06
C ARG A 138 -1.33 -6.72 -25.98
N LYS A 139 -1.68 -5.55 -26.50
CA LYS A 139 -2.79 -5.37 -27.45
C LYS A 139 -2.53 -6.11 -28.77
N ASN A 140 -1.29 -6.06 -29.25
CA ASN A 140 -0.87 -6.69 -30.53
C ASN A 140 -0.54 -8.18 -30.41
N SER A 141 -0.45 -8.70 -29.18
CA SER A 141 -0.14 -10.12 -28.91
C SER A 141 -1.25 -11.04 -29.42
N LYS A 142 -0.85 -12.11 -30.13
CA LYS A 142 -1.80 -13.07 -30.72
C LYS A 142 -2.07 -14.24 -29.79
N SER A 143 -1.11 -14.59 -28.94
CA SER A 143 -1.23 -15.69 -27.99
C SER A 143 -1.64 -15.23 -26.59
N ALA A 144 -2.27 -16.13 -25.83
CA ALA A 144 -2.55 -15.89 -24.41
C ALA A 144 -1.25 -15.71 -23.61
N PHE A 145 -0.23 -16.51 -23.93
CA PHE A 145 1.10 -16.45 -23.29
C PHE A 145 1.74 -15.05 -23.41
N GLU A 146 1.82 -14.48 -24.61
CA GLU A 146 2.40 -13.15 -24.81
C GLU A 146 1.59 -12.06 -24.09
N LYS A 147 0.26 -12.16 -24.11
CA LYS A 147 -0.62 -11.23 -23.39
C LYS A 147 -0.32 -11.23 -21.90
N ASP A 148 -0.15 -12.41 -21.31
CA ASP A 148 0.17 -12.56 -19.89
C ASP A 148 1.59 -12.12 -19.57
N PHE A 149 2.55 -12.33 -20.47
CA PHE A 149 3.91 -11.83 -20.34
C PHE A 149 3.97 -10.30 -20.26
N PHE A 150 3.34 -9.58 -21.19
CA PHE A 150 3.34 -8.11 -21.15
C PHE A 150 2.51 -7.53 -19.99
N LYS A 151 1.45 -8.24 -19.57
CA LYS A 151 0.73 -7.91 -18.33
C LYS A 151 1.64 -8.06 -17.11
N LEU A 152 2.39 -9.17 -17.02
CA LEU A 152 3.32 -9.44 -15.94
C LEU A 152 4.43 -8.39 -15.88
N MET A 153 4.96 -7.95 -17.02
CA MET A 153 5.97 -6.90 -17.07
C MET A 153 5.51 -5.60 -16.41
N ASN A 154 4.27 -5.17 -16.66
CA ASN A 154 3.70 -4.01 -15.97
C ASN A 154 3.46 -4.27 -14.47
N ASN A 155 2.85 -5.41 -14.13
CA ASN A 155 2.52 -5.74 -12.74
C ASN A 155 3.78 -5.93 -11.87
N SER A 156 4.84 -6.48 -12.43
CA SER A 156 6.10 -6.75 -11.74
C SER A 156 6.79 -5.47 -11.30
N VAL A 157 6.69 -4.38 -12.08
CA VAL A 157 7.23 -3.08 -11.65
C VAL A 157 6.57 -2.62 -10.36
N TYR A 158 5.24 -2.65 -10.29
CA TYR A 158 4.50 -2.29 -9.07
C TYR A 158 4.84 -3.21 -7.90
N GLY A 159 4.86 -4.53 -8.13
CA GLY A 159 5.23 -5.50 -7.08
C GLY A 159 6.64 -5.25 -6.54
N LYS A 160 7.57 -4.83 -7.42
CA LYS A 160 8.95 -4.52 -7.03
C LYS A 160 9.08 -3.23 -6.23
N THR A 161 8.28 -2.21 -6.52
CA THR A 161 8.31 -0.95 -5.75
C THR A 161 7.78 -1.14 -4.34
N MET A 162 6.82 -2.06 -4.14
CA MET A 162 6.22 -2.39 -2.84
C MET A 162 6.93 -3.53 -2.09
N GLU A 163 8.08 -4.01 -2.58
CA GLU A 163 8.78 -5.13 -1.96
C GLU A 163 9.31 -4.76 -0.56
N ASN A 164 8.85 -5.49 0.47
CA ASN A 164 9.38 -5.34 1.83
C ASN A 164 10.64 -6.19 2.03
N ILE A 165 11.81 -5.54 1.89
CA ILE A 165 13.12 -6.18 2.05
C ILE A 165 13.31 -6.76 3.46
N ARG A 166 12.62 -6.22 4.49
CA ARG A 166 12.70 -6.74 5.87
C ARG A 166 12.11 -8.14 6.01
N ASN A 167 11.27 -8.57 5.06
CA ASN A 167 10.73 -9.92 5.05
C ASN A 167 11.69 -10.95 4.45
N ARG A 168 12.81 -10.52 3.83
CA ARG A 168 13.80 -11.43 3.27
C ARG A 168 14.54 -12.15 4.40
N VAL A 169 14.74 -13.44 4.21
CA VAL A 169 15.45 -14.32 5.14
C VAL A 169 16.56 -15.06 4.40
N ASP A 170 17.60 -15.43 5.12
CA ASP A 170 18.56 -16.43 4.68
C ASP A 170 18.07 -17.81 5.10
N VAL A 171 17.97 -18.72 4.13
CA VAL A 171 17.60 -20.11 4.40
C VAL A 171 18.81 -20.98 4.18
N GLN A 172 19.18 -21.75 5.20
CA GLN A 172 20.25 -22.74 5.12
C GLN A 172 19.67 -24.13 5.31
N LEU A 173 19.94 -25.03 4.35
CA LEU A 173 19.63 -26.44 4.49
C LEU A 173 20.82 -27.14 5.14
N VAL A 174 20.56 -27.92 6.18
CA VAL A 174 21.59 -28.56 7.00
C VAL A 174 21.22 -30.01 7.25
N ASN A 175 22.21 -30.88 7.16
CA ASN A 175 22.12 -32.32 7.42
C ASN A 175 23.03 -32.81 8.55
N ASP A 176 23.61 -31.87 9.31
CA ASP A 176 24.47 -32.14 10.45
C ASP A 176 23.90 -31.48 11.70
N GLU A 177 23.71 -32.27 12.74
CA GLU A 177 23.07 -31.82 13.98
C GLU A 177 23.88 -30.69 14.65
N LYS A 178 25.21 -30.81 14.68
CA LYS A 178 26.08 -29.80 15.33
C LYS A 178 25.99 -28.46 14.60
N LYS A 179 25.97 -28.48 13.27
CA LYS A 179 25.79 -27.28 12.45
C LYS A 179 24.39 -26.70 12.64
N ALA A 180 23.35 -27.52 12.73
CA ALA A 180 21.99 -27.06 13.00
C ALA A 180 21.89 -26.35 14.37
N GLN A 181 22.44 -26.97 15.43
CA GLN A 181 22.50 -26.38 16.77
C GLN A 181 23.23 -25.03 16.76
N LYS A 182 24.37 -24.93 16.04
CA LYS A 182 25.12 -23.68 15.89
C LYS A 182 24.30 -22.58 15.20
N LEU A 183 23.52 -22.92 14.17
CA LEU A 183 22.68 -21.97 13.47
C LEU A 183 21.50 -21.52 14.34
N VAL A 184 20.84 -22.43 15.05
CA VAL A 184 19.75 -22.09 15.97
C VAL A 184 20.23 -21.17 17.10
N ALA A 185 21.47 -21.36 17.58
CA ALA A 185 22.07 -20.50 18.60
C ALA A 185 22.46 -19.09 18.10
N ALA A 186 22.40 -18.81 16.79
CA ALA A 186 22.77 -17.50 16.28
C ALA A 186 21.70 -16.45 16.64
N PRO A 187 22.10 -15.19 16.93
CA PRO A 187 21.14 -14.13 17.28
C PRO A 187 20.21 -13.72 16.13
N THR A 188 20.53 -14.12 14.89
CA THR A 188 19.68 -13.90 13.72
C THR A 188 18.70 -15.02 13.46
N PHE A 189 18.69 -16.07 14.27
CA PHE A 189 17.76 -17.19 14.11
C PHE A 189 16.31 -16.70 14.15
N LYS A 190 15.50 -17.16 13.19
CA LYS A 190 14.07 -16.84 13.10
C LYS A 190 13.20 -18.06 13.40
N ARG A 191 13.44 -19.15 12.68
CA ARG A 191 12.74 -20.43 12.85
C ARG A 191 13.52 -21.52 12.12
N PHE A 192 13.20 -22.78 12.41
CA PHE A 192 13.63 -23.90 11.58
C PHE A 192 12.41 -24.71 11.14
N LYS A 193 12.58 -25.50 10.09
CA LYS A 193 11.62 -26.48 9.60
C LYS A 193 12.36 -27.78 9.32
N ILE A 194 11.95 -28.85 9.97
CA ILE A 194 12.45 -30.20 9.71
C ILE A 194 11.73 -30.71 8.46
N PHE A 195 12.49 -31.16 7.46
CA PHE A 195 11.95 -31.76 6.24
C PHE A 195 11.92 -33.29 6.35
N ASP A 196 12.98 -33.87 6.90
CA ASP A 196 13.09 -35.29 7.23
C ASP A 196 14.13 -35.49 8.37
N ASN A 197 14.47 -36.75 8.68
CA ASN A 197 15.38 -37.11 9.76
C ASN A 197 16.83 -36.62 9.54
N GLU A 198 17.20 -36.31 8.30
CA GLU A 198 18.55 -35.91 7.90
C GLU A 198 18.60 -34.48 7.35
N LEU A 199 17.47 -33.77 7.27
CA LEU A 199 17.41 -32.45 6.65
C LEU A 199 16.56 -31.46 7.44
N VAL A 200 17.20 -30.37 7.87
CA VAL A 200 16.55 -29.22 8.48
C VAL A 200 16.84 -27.94 7.70
N GLY A 201 15.81 -27.15 7.44
CA GLY A 201 15.95 -25.78 6.96
C GLY A 201 15.95 -24.81 8.13
N VAL A 202 17.00 -24.01 8.26
CA VAL A 202 17.11 -22.95 9.28
C VAL A 202 16.99 -21.60 8.61
N GLU A 203 16.02 -20.79 9.06
CA GLU A 203 15.79 -19.43 8.59
C GLU A 203 16.43 -18.41 9.52
N HIS A 204 17.16 -17.46 8.95
CA HIS A 204 17.74 -16.33 9.65
C HIS A 204 17.25 -15.00 9.09
N VAL A 205 17.08 -14.02 9.96
CA VAL A 205 16.94 -12.62 9.53
C VAL A 205 18.27 -12.10 8.98
N LYS A 206 18.20 -11.21 8.00
CA LYS A 206 19.36 -10.55 7.42
C LYS A 206 19.99 -9.60 8.46
N LYS A 207 21.30 -9.73 8.70
CA LYS A 207 22.05 -8.83 9.62
C LYS A 207 22.06 -7.39 9.14
N CYS A 208 22.33 -7.20 7.86
CA CYS A 208 22.35 -5.90 7.21
C CYS A 208 21.30 -5.87 6.10
N LEU A 209 20.55 -4.78 6.03
CA LEU A 209 19.50 -4.56 5.04
C LEU A 209 19.74 -3.23 4.34
N THR A 210 19.85 -3.25 3.02
CA THR A 210 19.85 -2.05 2.20
C THR A 210 18.41 -1.73 1.80
N LEU A 211 17.90 -0.56 2.17
CA LEU A 211 16.56 -0.09 1.78
C LEU A 211 16.62 0.60 0.42
N ASP A 212 16.63 -0.20 -0.65
CA ASP A 212 16.81 0.25 -2.04
C ASP A 212 15.52 0.15 -2.89
N LYS A 213 14.38 -0.11 -2.25
CA LYS A 213 13.09 -0.25 -2.94
C LYS A 213 12.35 1.08 -2.91
N PRO A 214 11.89 1.61 -4.07
CA PRO A 214 11.25 2.90 -4.14
C PRO A 214 9.77 2.82 -3.71
N ILE A 215 9.54 2.55 -2.42
CA ILE A 215 8.18 2.34 -1.84
C ILE A 215 7.27 3.55 -2.09
N TYR A 216 7.84 4.76 -2.10
CA TYR A 216 7.14 5.99 -2.42
C TYR A 216 6.45 5.96 -3.80
N VAL A 217 7.03 5.26 -4.79
CA VAL A 217 6.41 5.09 -6.11
C VAL A 217 5.20 4.18 -6.01
N GLY A 218 5.35 3.03 -5.34
CA GLY A 218 4.25 2.08 -5.14
C GLY A 218 3.10 2.69 -4.35
N PHE A 219 3.40 3.52 -3.35
CA PHE A 219 2.43 4.31 -2.61
C PHE A 219 1.62 5.24 -3.53
N VAL A 220 2.27 6.10 -4.32
CA VAL A 220 1.57 7.05 -5.21
C VAL A 220 0.76 6.31 -6.29
N ILE A 221 1.26 5.19 -6.83
CA ILE A 221 0.49 4.36 -7.77
C ILE A 221 -0.81 3.87 -7.13
N LEU A 222 -0.76 3.42 -5.88
CA LEU A 222 -1.94 2.93 -5.17
C LEU A 222 -2.93 4.06 -4.89
N GLU A 223 -2.45 5.22 -4.45
CA GLU A 223 -3.29 6.40 -4.18
C GLU A 223 -4.01 6.90 -5.44
N LEU A 224 -3.30 6.99 -6.57
CA LEU A 224 -3.87 7.31 -7.88
C LEU A 224 -4.91 6.26 -8.31
N SER A 225 -4.64 4.98 -8.04
CA SER A 225 -5.59 3.90 -8.38
C SER A 225 -6.89 4.00 -7.57
N LYS A 226 -6.80 4.34 -6.27
CA LYS A 226 -7.98 4.64 -5.44
C LYS A 226 -8.78 5.80 -6.02
N LEU A 227 -8.09 6.87 -6.43
CA LEU A 227 -8.73 8.05 -6.99
C LEU A 227 -9.48 7.76 -8.29
N ILE A 228 -8.95 6.89 -9.16
CA ILE A 228 -9.65 6.44 -10.37
C ILE A 228 -10.95 5.72 -9.99
N MET A 229 -10.90 4.81 -9.02
CA MET A 229 -12.09 4.07 -8.55
C MET A 229 -13.12 5.00 -7.90
N TYR A 230 -12.69 5.96 -7.09
CA TYR A 230 -13.58 6.93 -6.48
C TYR A 230 -14.22 7.87 -7.49
N ASN A 231 -13.47 8.36 -8.48
CA ASN A 231 -14.06 9.16 -9.56
C ASN A 231 -15.11 8.36 -10.33
N PHE A 232 -14.85 7.09 -10.61
CA PHE A 232 -15.83 6.22 -11.27
C PHE A 232 -17.10 6.01 -10.44
N HIS A 233 -16.98 5.93 -9.11
CA HIS A 233 -18.14 5.68 -8.25
C HIS A 233 -18.95 6.94 -7.93
N TYR A 234 -18.28 8.08 -7.69
CA TYR A 234 -18.92 9.29 -7.16
C TYR A 234 -19.14 10.40 -8.20
N ASN A 235 -18.44 10.39 -9.34
CA ASN A 235 -18.49 11.46 -10.35
C ASN A 235 -19.02 10.99 -11.72
N PHE A 236 -19.55 9.77 -11.82
CA PHE A 236 -20.23 9.23 -13.01
C PHE A 236 -21.68 8.91 -12.66
#